data_AF-A0A3P7EAL0-F1
#
_entry.id   AF-A0A3P7EAL0-F1
#
_cell.length_a   1.000
_cell.length_b   1.000
_cell.length_c   1.000
_cell.angle_alpha   90.00
_cell.angle_beta   90.00
_cell.angle_gamma   90.00
#
_symmetry.space_group_name_H-M   'P 1'
#
loop_
_entity.id
_entity.type
_entity.pdbx_description
1 polymer ?
#
loop_
_entity_poly.entity_id
_entity_poly.type
_entity_poly.pdbx_seq_one_letter_code
_entity_poly.pdbx_strand_id
1 'polypeptide(L)' 'MERSVTDKWITRDEKGDIMDEFSMKSWEGENDGLRRRDNGTGETWHRKVEISTDGKTSFVDNRRFYTRDYVVESETRNA' A
#
# COMPACT_ATOMS: atom_id res chain seq x y z
N MET A 1 -6.66 6.49 -0.09
CA MET A 1 -5.64 6.12 0.92
C MET A 1 -6.27 6.27 2.27
N GLU A 2 -6.24 5.21 3.07
CA GLU A 2 -6.85 5.18 4.40
C GLU A 2 -5.80 4.83 5.44
N ARG A 3 -5.83 5.54 6.56
CA ARG A 3 -4.98 5.26 7.72
C ARG A 3 -5.90 5.04 8.90
N SER A 4 -5.70 3.97 9.65
CA SER A 4 -6.48 3.73 10.86
C SER A 4 -5.57 3.50 12.06
N VAL A 5 -5.99 4.01 13.21
CA VAL A 5 -5.34 3.79 14.50
C VAL A 5 -6.40 3.19 15.39
N THR A 6 -6.29 1.90 15.71
CA THR A 6 -7.32 1.17 16.46
C THR A 6 -7.14 1.36 17.96
N ASP A 7 -5.89 1.33 18.42
CA ASP A 7 -5.54 1.48 19.82
C ASP A 7 -4.36 2.43 19.96
N LYS A 8 -4.46 3.39 20.88
CA LYS A 8 -3.37 4.28 21.25
C LYS A 8 -3.36 4.47 22.75
N TRP A 9 -2.28 4.04 23.40
CA TRP A 9 -2.05 4.22 24.83
C TRP A 9 -0.80 5.06 25.01
N ILE A 10 -0.91 6.10 25.82
CA ILE A 10 0.21 6.94 26.20
C ILE A 10 0.32 6.83 27.72
N THR A 11 1.41 6.25 28.20
CA THR A 11 1.74 6.24 29.62
C THR A 11 2.50 7.51 29.94
N ARG A 12 2.04 8.25 30.96
CA ARG A 12 2.67 9.48 31.43
C ARG A 12 3.12 9.33 32.87
N ASP A 13 4.19 10.04 33.22
CA ASP A 13 4.62 10.16 34.61
C ASP A 13 3.76 11.18 35.38
N GLU A 14 4.07 11.38 36.66
CA GLU A 14 3.36 12.33 37.54
C GLU A 14 3.48 13.79 37.09
N LYS A 15 4.48 14.13 36.27
CA LYS A 15 4.68 15.48 35.70
C LYS A 15 3.92 15.65 34.38
N GLY A 16 3.35 14.57 33.85
CA GLY A 16 2.67 14.54 32.56
C GLY A 16 3.59 14.26 31.37
N ASP A 17 4.86 13.94 31.61
CA ASP A 17 5.83 13.60 30.57
C ASP A 17 5.55 12.18 30.05
N ILE A 18 5.72 11.96 28.74
CA ILE A 18 5.45 10.66 28.12
C ILE A 18 6.56 9.69 28.50
N MET A 19 6.20 8.61 29.20
CA MET A 19 7.10 7.49 29.50
C MET A 19 7.07 6.42 28.42
N ASP A 20 5.89 6.17 27.85
CA ASP A 20 5.70 5.14 26.83
C ASP A 20 4.52 5.49 25.91
N GLU A 21 4.62 5.12 24.64
CA GLU A 21 3.58 5.30 23.63
C GLU A 21 3.44 4.02 22.82
N PHE A 22 2.32 3.33 22.98
CA PHE A 22 1.95 2.20 22.16
C PHE A 22 0.81 2.59 21.23
N SER A 23 0.94 2.25 19.93
CA SER A 23 -0.16 2.42 18.99
C SER A 23 -0.21 1.28 18.00
N MET A 24 -1.38 0.67 17.83
CA MET A 24 -1.66 -0.22 16.69
C MET A 24 -2.12 0.64 15.52
N LYS A 25 -1.28 0.71 14.49
CA LYS A 25 -1.54 1.46 13.25
C LYS A 25 -1.70 0.46 12.13
N SER A 26 -2.77 0.58 11.36
CA SER A 26 -2.88 -0.07 10.06
C SER A 26 -2.92 0.98 8.95
N TRP A 27 -2.46 0.58 7.78
CA TRP A 27 -2.41 1.45 6.62
C TRP A 27 -2.76 0.67 5.37
N GLU A 28 -3.66 1.23 4.56
CA GLU A 28 -4.03 0.68 3.26
C GLU A 28 -3.85 1.75 2.18
N GLY A 29 -3.12 1.39 1.15
CA GLY A 29 -2.84 2.21 -0.02
C GLY A 29 -3.12 1.44 -1.30
N GLU A 30 -3.89 2.07 -2.18
CA GLU A 30 -4.17 1.55 -3.52
C GLU A 30 -3.90 2.66 -4.54
N ASN A 31 -3.23 2.29 -5.64
CA ASN A 31 -2.93 3.19 -6.74
C ASN A 31 -3.05 2.45 -8.06
N ASP A 32 -4.00 2.92 -8.87
CA ASP A 32 -4.25 2.43 -10.20
C ASP A 32 -3.89 3.47 -11.24
N GLY A 33 -3.49 2.99 -12.40
CA GLY A 33 -3.42 3.85 -13.55
C GLY A 33 -3.45 3.12 -14.86
N LEU A 34 -3.74 3.92 -15.87
CA LEU A 34 -3.85 3.51 -17.25
C LEU A 34 -3.19 4.61 -18.09
N ARG A 35 -2.27 4.20 -18.95
CA ARG A 35 -1.69 5.08 -19.95
C ARG A 35 -1.85 4.44 -21.32
N ARG A 36 -2.59 5.10 -22.21
CA ARG A 36 -2.72 4.71 -23.61
C ARG A 36 -1.82 5.58 -24.48
N ARG A 37 -1.33 5.01 -25.57
CA ARG A 37 -0.53 5.71 -26.59
C ARG A 37 -1.25 5.60 -27.94
N ASP A 38 -1.09 6.61 -28.80
CA ASP A 38 -1.80 6.70 -30.09
C ASP A 38 -1.40 5.61 -31.10
N ASN A 39 -0.34 4.85 -30.81
CA ASN A 39 0.11 3.74 -31.65
C ASN A 39 -0.58 2.41 -31.33
N GLY A 40 -1.62 2.39 -30.49
CA GLY A 40 -2.32 1.16 -30.08
C GLY A 40 -1.59 0.38 -28.99
N THR A 41 -0.57 0.97 -28.36
CA THR A 41 0.10 0.41 -27.18
C THR A 41 -0.38 1.12 -25.91
N GLY A 42 -0.14 0.51 -24.76
CA GLY A 42 -0.49 1.10 -23.48
C GLY A 42 0.09 0.33 -22.31
N GLU A 43 -0.19 0.83 -21.12
CA GLU A 43 0.14 0.17 -19.87
C GLU A 43 -0.96 0.41 -18.85
N THR A 44 -1.20 -0.57 -18.00
CA THR A 44 -1.95 -0.41 -16.76
C THR A 44 -1.08 -0.86 -15.60
N TRP A 45 -1.27 -0.21 -14.46
CA TRP A 45 -0.72 -0.69 -13.19
C TRP A 45 -1.82 -0.68 -12.13
N HIS A 46 -1.71 -1.62 -11.21
CA HIS A 46 -2.52 -1.71 -10.00
C HIS A 46 -1.56 -2.07 -8.88
N ARG A 47 -1.44 -1.18 -7.90
CA ARG A 47 -0.60 -1.40 -6.72
C ARG A 47 -1.45 -1.30 -5.47
N LYS A 48 -1.49 -2.38 -4.71
CA LYS A 48 -2.08 -2.42 -3.37
C LYS A 48 -0.99 -2.68 -2.34
N VAL A 49 -1.03 -1.96 -1.24
CA VAL A 49 -0.11 -2.14 -0.11
C VAL A 49 -0.92 -2.04 1.18
N GLU A 50 -0.64 -2.94 2.10
CA GLU A 50 -1.27 -3.02 3.42
C GLU A 50 -0.20 -3.16 4.49
N ILE A 51 -0.42 -2.49 5.62
CA ILE A 51 0.33 -2.68 6.86
C ILE A 51 -0.70 -3.03 7.92
N SER A 52 -0.60 -4.25 8.47
CA SER A 52 -1.47 -4.69 9.55
C SER A 52 -1.04 -4.12 10.89
N THR A 53 -1.92 -4.21 11.88
CA THR A 53 -1.69 -3.70 13.25
C THR A 53 -0.53 -4.40 13.97
N ASP A 54 -0.15 -5.61 13.57
CA ASP A 54 1.03 -6.34 14.06
C ASP A 54 2.32 -5.97 13.31
N GLY A 55 2.26 -4.99 12.39
CA GLY A 55 3.40 -4.49 11.64
C GLY A 55 3.78 -5.33 10.43
N LYS A 56 3.04 -6.39 10.09
CA LYS A 56 3.27 -7.11 8.84
C LYS A 56 2.89 -6.24 7.67
N THR A 57 3.72 -6.25 6.64
CA THR A 57 3.46 -5.56 5.39
C THR A 57 3.03 -6.57 4.34
N SER A 58 2.01 -6.27 3.55
CA SER A 58 1.72 -7.00 2.32
C SER A 58 1.69 -6.01 1.15
N PHE A 59 2.11 -6.46 -0.03
CA PHE A 59 1.89 -5.69 -1.24
C PHE A 59 1.68 -6.57 -2.45
N VAL A 60 0.92 -6.04 -3.40
CA VAL A 60 0.76 -6.58 -4.74
C VAL A 60 0.96 -5.42 -5.70
N ASP A 61 1.85 -5.60 -6.67
CA ASP A 61 2.08 -4.69 -7.79
C ASP A 61 1.88 -5.47 -9.08
N ASN A 62 0.81 -5.12 -9.80
CA ASN A 62 0.42 -5.72 -11.05
C ASN A 62 0.60 -4.70 -12.17
N ARG A 63 1.36 -5.08 -13.20
CA ARG A 63 1.56 -4.24 -14.38
C ARG A 63 1.27 -5.02 -15.64
N ARG A 64 0.48 -4.41 -16.53
CA ARG A 64 0.21 -4.95 -17.87
C ARG A 64 0.71 -3.97 -18.92
N PHE A 65 1.39 -4.50 -19.91
CA PHE A 65 1.83 -3.77 -21.09
C PHE A 65 1.06 -4.30 -22.30
N TYR A 66 0.31 -3.41 -22.94
CA TYR A 66 -0.46 -3.70 -24.13
C TYR A 66 0.36 -3.36 -25.35
N THR A 67 0.59 -4.35 -26.21
CA THR A 67 1.06 -4.16 -27.58
C THR A 67 -0.12 -4.37 -28.54
N ARG A 68 0.11 -4.23 -29.85
CA ARG A 68 -0.95 -4.50 -30.83
C ARG A 68 -1.35 -5.97 -30.89
N ASP A 69 -0.40 -6.87 -30.62
CA ASP A 69 -0.53 -8.29 -30.90
C ASP A 69 -0.63 -9.14 -29.62
N TYR A 70 -0.11 -8.64 -28.49
CA TYR A 70 -0.09 -9.37 -27.23
C TYR A 70 -0.07 -8.44 -26.01
N VAL A 71 -0.38 -9.01 -24.85
CA VAL A 71 -0.28 -8.37 -23.54
C VAL A 71 0.80 -9.07 -22.74
N VAL A 72 1.70 -8.30 -22.13
CA VAL A 72 2.67 -8.80 -21.16
C VAL A 72 2.21 -8.38 -19.77
N GLU A 73 2.10 -9.34 -18.85
CA GLU A 73 1.70 -9.10 -17.47
C GLU A 73 2.83 -9.50 -16.51
N SER A 74 3.05 -8.68 -15.49
CA SER A 74 3.96 -8.96 -14.38
C SER A 74 3.27 -8.69 -13.06
N GLU A 75 3.25 -9.68 -12.19
CA GLU A 75 2.84 -9.56 -10.78
C GLU A 75 4.10 -9.62 -9.91
N THR A 76 4.26 -8.66 -9.01
CA THR A 76 5.24 -8.71 -7.92
C THR A 76 4.49 -8.61 -6.59
N ARG A 77 4.76 -9.54 -5.69
CA ARG A 77 4.23 -9.54 -4.32
C ARG A 77 5.32 -9.93 -3.35
N ASN A 78 5.20 -9.54 -2.08
CA ASN A 78 6.04 -10.15 -1.06
C ASN A 78 5.58 -11.57 -0.74
N ALA A 79 6.56 -12.43 -0.41
CA ALA A 79 6.36 -13.82 -0.04
C ALA A 79 5.86 -13.95 1.40
#